data_AF-A0AAV3FR01-F1
#
_entry.id   AF-A0AAV3FR01-F1
#
_cell.length_a   1.000
_cell.length_b   1.000
_cell.length_c   1.000
_cell.angle_alpha   90.00
_cell.angle_beta   90.00
_cell.angle_gamma   90.00
#
_symmetry.space_group_name_H-M   'P 1'
#
loop_
_entity.id
_entity.type
_entity.pdbx_description
1 polymer ?
#
loop_
_entity_poly.entity_id
_entity_poly.type
_entity_poly.pdbx_seq_one_letter_code
_entity_poly.pdbx_strand_id
1 'polypeptide(L)'
;MTKNFIIRNVPEKVFTQLHMISEEYEYPSFNEFMLAQLQRIVENRGLDLYDNKFAETLADIKKQQSQILELLLKNEIKLLAYSANQEIVEELTTDWLRFMDDVDALAAEREAGGRS
;
A
#
# COMPACT_ATOMS: atom_id res chain seq x y z
N MET A 1 -30.51 -26.86 -28.57
CA MET A 1 -30.99 -25.78 -29.45
C MET A 1 -29.86 -24.79 -29.62
N THR A 2 -29.47 -24.49 -30.86
CA THR A 2 -28.49 -23.43 -31.16
C THR A 2 -29.24 -22.10 -31.28
N LYS A 3 -28.78 -21.06 -30.56
CA LYS A 3 -29.30 -19.70 -30.68
C LYS A 3 -28.31 -18.87 -31.49
N ASN A 4 -28.81 -18.10 -32.45
CA ASN A 4 -28.00 -17.25 -33.32
C ASN A 4 -28.34 -15.78 -33.08
N PHE A 5 -27.32 -14.93 -33.05
CA PHE A 5 -27.45 -13.49 -32.95
C PHE A 5 -26.71 -12.83 -34.11
N ILE A 6 -27.24 -11.72 -34.62
CA ILE A 6 -26.62 -10.94 -35.69
C ILE A 6 -26.37 -9.53 -35.16
N ILE A 7 -25.12 -9.11 -35.15
CA ILE A 7 -24.73 -7.73 -34.87
C ILE A 7 -24.58 -7.03 -36.21
N ARG A 8 -25.37 -5.98 -36.44
CA ARG A 8 -25.35 -5.19 -37.69
C ARG A 8 -24.62 -3.87 -37.47
N ASN A 9 -24.19 -3.24 -38.57
CA ASN A 9 -23.57 -1.92 -38.58
C ASN A 9 -22.28 -1.85 -37.74
N VAL A 10 -21.50 -2.93 -37.68
CA VAL A 10 -20.17 -2.92 -37.08
C VAL A 10 -19.21 -2.21 -38.04
N PRO A 11 -18.56 -1.10 -37.66
CA PRO A 11 -17.57 -0.46 -38.50
C PRO A 11 -16.42 -1.42 -38.80
N GLU A 12 -15.93 -1.44 -40.04
CA GLU A 12 -14.86 -2.36 -40.47
C GLU A 12 -13.64 -2.30 -39.54
N LYS A 13 -13.21 -1.09 -39.18
CA LYS A 13 -12.09 -0.87 -38.24
C LYS A 13 -12.32 -1.57 -36.90
N VAL A 14 -13.54 -1.51 -36.35
CA VAL A 14 -13.87 -2.16 -35.07
C VAL A 14 -13.86 -3.68 -35.24
N PHE A 15 -14.41 -4.18 -36.35
CA PHE A 15 -14.40 -5.60 -36.67
C PHE A 15 -12.96 -6.16 -36.76
N THR A 16 -12.09 -5.48 -37.51
CA THR A 16 -10.66 -5.85 -37.60
C THR A 16 -9.98 -5.84 -36.23
N GLN A 17 -10.22 -4.79 -35.42
CA GLN A 17 -9.62 -4.69 -34.09
C GLN A 17 -10.03 -5.84 -33.17
N LEU A 18 -11.33 -6.19 -33.15
CA LEU A 18 -11.82 -7.31 -32.36
C LEU A 18 -11.19 -8.63 -32.81
N HIS A 19 -11.00 -8.81 -34.12
CA HIS A 19 -10.35 -10.01 -34.66
C HIS A 19 -8.88 -10.11 -34.27
N MET A 20 -8.11 -9.02 -34.41
CA MET A 20 -6.71 -9.00 -33.98
C MET A 20 -6.57 -9.33 -32.49
N ILE A 21 -7.44 -8.77 -31.65
CA ILE A 21 -7.47 -9.05 -30.21
C ILE A 21 -7.82 -10.51 -29.95
N SER A 22 -8.79 -11.08 -30.68
CA SER A 22 -9.16 -12.49 -30.56
C SER A 22 -7.96 -13.41 -30.86
N GLU A 23 -7.16 -13.08 -31.88
CA GLU A 23 -5.95 -13.82 -32.23
C GLU A 23 -4.84 -13.64 -31.20
N GLU A 24 -4.63 -12.41 -30.72
CA GLU A 24 -3.64 -12.08 -29.68
C GLU A 24 -3.86 -12.86 -28.38
N TYR A 25 -5.13 -13.02 -27.97
CA TYR A 25 -5.49 -13.81 -26.80
C TYR A 25 -5.71 -15.30 -27.09
N GLU A 26 -5.35 -15.76 -28.30
CA GLU A 26 -5.37 -17.17 -28.72
C GLU A 26 -6.74 -17.85 -28.53
N TYR A 27 -7.83 -17.11 -28.77
CA TYR A 27 -9.16 -17.70 -28.67
C TYR A 27 -9.40 -18.74 -29.78
N PRO A 28 -10.03 -19.89 -29.48
CA PRO A 28 -10.27 -20.94 -30.48
C PRO A 28 -11.15 -20.48 -31.65
N SER A 29 -11.99 -19.46 -31.45
CA SER A 29 -12.72 -18.81 -32.52
C SER A 29 -13.12 -17.38 -32.14
N PHE A 30 -13.36 -16.55 -33.15
CA PHE A 30 -13.89 -15.19 -32.96
C PHE A 30 -15.23 -15.19 -32.22
N ASN A 31 -16.10 -16.16 -32.48
CA ASN A 31 -17.39 -16.28 -31.79
C ASN A 31 -17.22 -16.55 -30.29
N GLU A 32 -16.26 -17.41 -29.93
CA GLU A 32 -15.96 -17.70 -28.54
C GLU A 32 -15.36 -16.49 -27.82
N PHE A 33 -14.47 -15.75 -28.49
CA PHE A 33 -13.99 -14.46 -28.01
C PHE A 33 -15.13 -13.48 -27.73
N MET A 34 -16.05 -13.29 -28.68
CA MET A 34 -17.17 -12.37 -28.54
C MET A 34 -18.12 -12.77 -27.40
N LEU A 35 -18.41 -14.06 -27.25
CA LEU A 35 -19.21 -14.57 -26.14
C LEU A 35 -18.53 -14.35 -24.79
N ALA A 36 -17.22 -14.59 -24.71
CA ALA A 36 -16.44 -14.34 -23.50
C ALA A 36 -16.45 -12.86 -23.11
N GLN A 37 -16.36 -11.94 -24.07
CA GLN A 37 -16.45 -10.51 -23.77
C GLN A 37 -17.84 -10.11 -23.27
N LEU A 38 -18.91 -10.61 -23.89
CA LEU A 38 -20.29 -10.36 -23.43
C LEU A 38 -20.51 -10.88 -22.01
N GLN A 39 -20.01 -12.09 -21.70
CA GLN A 39 -20.08 -12.67 -20.37
C GLN A 39 -19.33 -11.81 -19.35
N ARG A 40 -18.09 -11.40 -19.66
CA ARG A 40 -17.28 -10.53 -18.79
C ARG A 40 -17.96 -9.20 -18.49
N ILE A 41 -18.60 -8.59 -19.48
CA ILE A 41 -19.36 -7.34 -19.30
C ILE A 41 -20.48 -7.56 -18.28
N VAL A 42 -21.25 -8.63 -18.42
CA VAL A 42 -22.37 -8.94 -17.51
C VAL A 42 -21.88 -9.29 -16.11
N GLU A 43 -20.88 -10.17 -15.98
CA GLU A 43 -20.31 -10.59 -14.69
C GLU A 43 -19.73 -9.42 -13.90
N ASN A 44 -19.14 -8.44 -14.58
CA ASN A 44 -18.58 -7.25 -13.95
C ASN A 44 -19.60 -6.13 -13.72
N ARG A 45 -20.88 -6.34 -14.05
CA ARG A 45 -21.91 -5.27 -14.12
C ARG A 45 -21.48 -4.09 -15.01
N GLY A 46 -20.60 -4.34 -15.98
CA GLY A 46 -19.96 -3.32 -16.82
C GLY A 46 -20.84 -2.70 -17.90
N LEU A 47 -22.17 -2.85 -17.81
CA LEU A 47 -23.12 -2.17 -18.70
C LEU A 47 -23.27 -0.68 -18.37
N ASP A 48 -22.96 -0.30 -17.12
CA ASP A 48 -22.85 1.08 -16.67
C ASP A 48 -21.39 1.40 -16.28
N LEU A 49 -20.91 2.56 -16.70
CA LEU A 49 -19.58 3.09 -16.35
C LEU A 49 -19.46 3.37 -14.85
N TYR A 50 -20.58 3.73 -14.20
CA TYR A 50 -20.61 4.15 -12.80
C TYR A 50 -21.06 3.03 -11.85
N ASP A 51 -21.80 2.05 -12.35
CA ASP A 51 -22.37 0.95 -11.55
C ASP A 51 -21.78 -0.40 -11.98
N ASN A 52 -20.45 -0.51 -11.92
CA ASN A 52 -19.73 -1.74 -12.18
C ASN A 52 -18.84 -2.14 -10.99
N LYS A 53 -18.58 -3.44 -10.88
CA LYS A 53 -17.82 -4.04 -9.78
C LYS A 53 -16.40 -3.45 -9.66
N PHE A 54 -15.84 -2.98 -10.78
CA PHE A 54 -14.53 -2.32 -10.79
C PHE A 54 -14.59 -0.96 -10.09
N ALA A 55 -15.61 -0.14 -10.34
CA ALA A 55 -15.80 1.14 -9.66
C ALA A 55 -16.00 0.97 -8.14
N GLU A 56 -16.79 -0.03 -7.72
CA GLU A 56 -16.94 -0.40 -6.30
C GLU A 56 -15.59 -0.77 -5.67
N THR A 57 -14.85 -1.67 -6.33
CA THR A 57 -13.53 -2.12 -5.85
C THR A 57 -12.54 -0.96 -5.78
N LEU A 58 -12.56 -0.05 -6.75
CA LEU A 58 -11.70 1.13 -6.78
C LEU A 58 -12.02 2.09 -5.64
N ALA A 59 -13.30 2.29 -5.32
CA ALA A 59 -13.73 3.11 -4.18
C ALA A 59 -13.24 2.52 -2.85
N ASP A 60 -13.33 1.20 -2.69
CA ASP A 60 -12.83 0.49 -1.51
C ASP A 60 -11.31 0.60 -1.37
N ILE A 61 -10.56 0.41 -2.47
CA ILE A 61 -9.10 0.60 -2.48
C ILE A 61 -8.74 2.02 -2.07
N LYS A 62 -9.45 3.03 -2.60
CA LYS A 62 -9.20 4.44 -2.26
C LYS A 62 -9.46 4.71 -0.77
N LYS A 63 -10.50 4.10 -0.20
CA LYS A 63 -10.80 4.19 1.23
C LYS A 63 -9.70 3.55 2.08
N GLN A 64 -9.23 2.36 1.71
CA GLN A 64 -8.13 1.68 2.39
C GLN A 64 -6.83 2.49 2.34
N GLN A 65 -6.51 3.10 1.18
CA GLN A 65 -5.35 3.97 1.05
C GLN A 65 -5.40 5.18 2.00
N SER A 66 -6.58 5.80 2.16
CA SER A 66 -6.76 6.90 3.12
C SER A 66 -6.47 6.46 4.56
N GLN A 67 -6.93 5.27 4.95
CA GLN A 67 -6.70 4.71 6.29
C GLN A 67 -5.21 4.39 6.52
N ILE A 68 -4.53 3.85 5.51
CA ILE A 68 -3.08 3.59 5.57
C ILE A 68 -2.32 4.89 5.79
N LEU A 69 -2.67 5.96 5.06
CA LEU A 69 -2.02 7.27 5.21
C LEU A 69 -2.20 7.84 6.62
N GLU A 70 -3.40 7.73 7.21
CA GLU A 70 -3.63 8.15 8.59
C GLU A 70 -2.79 7.37 9.61
N LEU A 71 -2.63 6.05 9.41
CA LEU A 71 -1.81 5.21 10.28
C LEU A 71 -0.32 5.52 10.13
N LEU A 72 0.16 5.78 8.92
CA LEU A 72 1.55 6.18 8.66
C LEU A 72 1.87 7.50 9.36
N LEU A 73 0.98 8.49 9.25
CA LEU A 73 1.15 9.77 9.95
C LEU A 73 1.22 9.60 11.46
N LYS A 74 0.34 8.77 12.05
CA LYS A 74 0.37 8.46 13.49
C LYS A 74 1.69 7.78 13.90
N ASN A 75 2.22 6.89 13.06
CA ASN A 75 3.49 6.22 13.34
C ASN A 75 4.67 7.20 13.26
N GLU A 76 4.68 8.11 12.30
CA GLU A 76 5.72 9.13 12.17
C GLU A 76 5.76 10.05 13.40
N ILE A 77 4.59 10.51 13.88
CA ILE A 77 4.48 11.30 15.12
C ILE A 77 5.04 10.51 16.32
N LYS A 78 4.73 9.22 16.44
CA LYS A 78 5.26 8.37 17.52
C LYS A 78 6.76 8.20 17.42
N LEU A 79 7.30 8.01 16.22
CA LEU A 79 8.75 7.88 16.02
C LEU A 79 9.49 9.16 16.41
N LEU A 80 8.94 10.33 16.07
CA LEU A 80 9.51 11.61 16.51
C LEU A 80 9.50 11.73 18.05
N ALA A 81 8.40 11.34 18.70
CA ALA A 81 8.33 11.35 20.16
C ALA A 81 9.31 10.37 20.81
N TYR A 82 9.48 9.17 20.24
CA TYR A 82 10.48 8.21 20.71
C TYR A 82 11.91 8.71 20.51
N SER A 83 12.21 9.36 19.39
CA SER A 83 13.52 9.96 19.14
C SER A 83 13.85 11.02 20.19
N ALA A 84 12.92 11.93 20.48
CA ALA A 84 13.11 12.95 21.51
C ALA A 84 13.31 12.35 22.91
N ASN A 85 12.53 11.32 23.26
CA ASN A 85 12.71 10.61 24.52
C ASN A 85 14.06 9.89 24.60
N GLN A 86 14.54 9.34 23.48
CA GLN A 86 15.84 8.68 23.42
C GLN A 86 16.98 9.67 23.65
N GLU A 87 16.92 10.87 23.06
CA GLU A 87 17.90 11.95 23.31
C GLU A 87 17.98 12.31 24.80
N ILE A 88 16.83 12.47 25.47
CA ILE A 88 16.77 12.75 26.91
C ILE A 88 17.39 11.61 27.74
N VAL A 89 17.05 10.36 27.40
CA VAL A 89 17.58 9.20 28.12
C VAL A 89 19.10 9.09 27.94
N GLU A 90 19.62 9.39 26.75
CA GLU A 90 21.05 9.40 26.47
C GLU A 90 21.79 10.47 27.29
N GLU A 91 21.23 11.69 27.35
CA GLU A 91 21.77 12.78 28.17
C GLU A 91 21.82 12.40 29.66
N LEU A 92 20.68 11.96 30.22
CA LEU A 92 20.60 11.57 31.63
C LEU A 92 21.53 10.42 31.98
N THR A 93 21.69 9.44 31.08
CA THR A 93 22.59 8.30 31.29
C THR A 93 24.04 8.78 31.29
N THR A 94 24.41 9.67 30.37
CA THR A 94 25.76 10.23 30.28
C THR A 94 26.11 11.06 31.52
N ASP A 95 25.17 11.89 31.98
CA ASP A 95 25.36 12.70 33.18
C ASP A 95 25.48 11.84 34.44
N TRP A 96 24.68 10.78 34.55
CA TRP A 96 24.78 9.83 35.66
C TRP A 96 26.14 9.12 35.70
N LEU A 97 26.66 8.69 34.54
CA LEU A 97 27.99 8.08 34.46
C LEU A 97 29.09 9.05 34.92
N ARG A 98 29.05 10.31 34.45
CA ARG A 98 30.01 11.33 34.90
C ARG A 98 29.93 11.59 36.41
N PHE A 99 28.72 11.68 36.95
CA PHE A 99 28.52 11.84 38.38
C PHE A 99 29.14 10.68 39.18
N MET A 100 28.99 9.43 38.70
CA MET A 100 29.60 8.26 39.34
C MET A 100 31.13 8.33 39.29
N ASP A 101 31.71 8.71 38.15
CA ASP A 101 33.17 8.89 38.03
C ASP A 101 33.70 9.96 39.01
N ASP A 102 32.99 11.09 39.15
CA ASP A 102 33.35 12.16 40.09
C ASP A 102 33.25 11.70 41.55
N VAL A 103 32.22 10.92 41.91
CA VAL A 103 32.05 10.34 43.25
C VAL A 103 33.21 9.39 43.57
N ASP A 104 33.57 8.52 42.63
CA ASP A 104 34.68 7.58 42.80
C ASP A 104 36.02 8.30 42.94
N ALA A 105 36.25 9.36 42.15
CA ALA A 105 37.44 10.21 42.27
C ALA A 105 37.54 10.88 43.64
N LEU A 106 36.44 11.47 44.14
CA LEU A 106 36.39 12.10 45.47
C LEU A 106 36.61 11.09 46.60
N ALA A 107 36.10 9.86 46.46
CA ALA A 107 36.35 8.80 47.44
C ALA A 107 37.84 8.42 47.49
N ALA A 108 38.47 8.26 46.32
CA ALA A 108 39.90 7.96 46.22
C ALA A 108 40.78 9.09 46.82
N GLU A 109 40.44 10.35 46.58
CA GLU A 109 41.14 11.51 47.16
C GLU A 109 41.03 11.54 48.69
N ARG A 110 39.86 11.21 49.25
CA ARG A 110 39.66 11.14 50.71
C ARG A 110 40.50 10.03 51.34
N GLU A 111 40.58 8.86 50.71
CA GLU A 111 41.43 7.77 51.19
C GLU A 111 42.93 8.11 51.12
N ALA A 112 43.33 8.88 50.09
CA ALA A 112 44.71 9.35 49.94
C ALA A 112 45.06 10.46 50.96
N GLY A 113 44.15 11.39 51.23
CA GLY A 113 44.35 12.52 52.16
C GLY A 113 44.22 12.18 53.64
N GLY A 114 43.51 11.11 54.01
CA GLY A 114 43.34 10.64 55.39
C GLY A 114 44.55 9.90 56.00
N ARG A 115 45.68 9.82 55.27
CA ARG A 115 46.91 9.11 55.68
C ARG A 115 48.03 10.00 56.23
N SER A 116 47.77 11.27 56.56
CA SER A 116 48.75 12.16 57.22
C SER A 116 48.66 12.11 58.74
#